data_AF-A0A954WPA2-F1
#
_entry.id   AF-A0A954WPA2-F1
#
_cell.length_a   1.000
_cell.length_b   1.000
_cell.length_c   1.000
_cell.angle_alpha   90.00
_cell.angle_beta   90.00
_cell.angle_gamma   90.00
#
_symmetry.space_group_name_H-M   'P 1'
#
loop_
_entity.id
_entity.type
_entity.pdbx_description
1 polymer ?
#
loop_
_entity_poly.entity_id
_entity_poly.type
_entity_poly.pdbx_seq_one_letter_code
_entity_poly.pdbx_strand_id
1 'polypeptide(L)'
;MTDESNRNDSAPKTSRIYKAPKRFDVATILVVTSAYASFIAVFRALEVGIHNAVVWLVFLTSVGIVQMLTPERDVRVAAAMTGVAFCLAFRVYADVIVGPYSSWLDIAAPSLTVGPIIGYLGGVLVAGVFLISDKLRNFLFGRSSDRTAE
;
A
#
# COMPACT_ATOMS: atom_id res chain seq x y z
N MET A 1 -44.85 19.03 -35.28
CA MET A 1 -44.11 20.03 -34.50
C MET A 1 -43.95 19.41 -33.12
N THR A 2 -43.01 18.48 -33.00
CA THR A 2 -42.82 17.62 -31.83
C THR A 2 -41.33 17.63 -31.55
N ASP A 3 -41.04 17.99 -30.30
CA ASP A 3 -39.80 18.50 -29.78
C ASP A 3 -38.88 17.31 -29.39
N GLU A 4 -37.94 16.97 -30.28
CA GLU A 4 -36.91 15.92 -30.05
C GLU A 4 -35.59 16.49 -29.47
N SER A 5 -35.59 17.74 -29.01
CA SER A 5 -34.33 18.47 -28.71
C SER A 5 -33.77 18.27 -27.30
N ASN A 6 -34.24 17.30 -26.50
CA ASN A 6 -33.83 17.19 -25.09
C ASN A 6 -33.37 15.80 -24.66
N ARG A 7 -32.62 15.10 -25.52
CA ARG A 7 -31.87 13.89 -25.14
C ARG A 7 -30.46 14.28 -24.67
N ASN A 8 -30.43 15.05 -23.59
CA ASN A 8 -29.24 15.48 -22.89
C ASN A 8 -28.50 14.27 -22.29
N ASP A 9 -27.42 13.85 -22.94
CA ASP A 9 -26.05 13.97 -22.40
C ASP A 9 -25.80 13.63 -20.93
N SER A 10 -26.44 12.60 -20.38
CA SER A 10 -25.89 11.89 -19.23
C SER A 10 -24.89 10.83 -19.71
N ALA A 11 -23.84 11.27 -20.44
CA ALA A 11 -22.68 10.42 -20.64
C ALA A 11 -22.17 10.02 -19.25
N PRO A 12 -22.09 8.72 -18.91
CA PRO A 12 -21.68 8.30 -17.59
C PRO A 12 -20.30 8.90 -17.32
N LYS A 13 -20.21 9.75 -16.28
CA LYS A 13 -18.92 10.22 -15.73
C LYS A 13 -18.18 8.96 -15.29
N THR A 14 -17.41 8.39 -16.21
CA THR A 14 -16.50 7.30 -15.91
C THR A 14 -15.51 7.89 -14.92
N SER A 15 -15.67 7.53 -13.65
CA SER A 15 -14.70 7.83 -12.61
C SER A 15 -13.36 7.39 -13.17
N ARG A 16 -12.46 8.32 -13.48
CA ARG A 16 -11.12 8.01 -13.98
C ARG A 16 -10.41 7.29 -12.85
N ILE A 17 -10.55 5.97 -12.83
CA ILE A 17 -9.86 5.10 -11.87
C ILE A 17 -8.38 5.24 -12.21
N TYR A 18 -7.62 5.65 -11.20
CA TYR A 18 -6.22 5.99 -11.33
C TYR A 18 -5.43 4.74 -11.72
N LYS A 19 -4.84 4.75 -12.91
CA LYS A 19 -3.98 3.67 -13.42
C LYS A 19 -2.55 3.88 -12.94
N ALA A 20 -2.03 2.93 -12.19
CA ALA A 20 -0.62 2.95 -11.78
C ALA A 20 0.30 2.91 -13.02
N PRO A 21 1.28 3.82 -13.14
CA PRO A 21 2.19 3.88 -14.28
C PRO A 21 3.11 2.65 -14.30
N LYS A 22 3.16 1.94 -15.43
CA LYS A 22 3.97 0.71 -15.63
C LYS A 22 5.48 0.95 -15.77
N ARG A 23 5.95 2.19 -15.76
CA ARG A 23 7.38 2.51 -15.93
C ARG A 23 7.97 2.86 -14.56
N PHE A 24 8.96 2.07 -14.16
CA PHE A 24 9.71 2.30 -12.93
C PHE A 24 10.59 3.54 -13.11
N ASP A 25 10.11 4.66 -12.59
CA ASP A 25 10.79 5.95 -12.69
C ASP A 25 11.80 6.12 -11.53
N VAL A 26 12.91 6.81 -11.78
CA VAL A 26 13.94 7.14 -10.77
C VAL A 26 13.32 7.89 -9.58
N ALA A 27 12.31 8.72 -9.84
CA ALA A 27 11.54 9.41 -8.80
C ALA A 27 10.90 8.43 -7.80
N THR A 28 10.34 7.31 -8.28
CA THR A 28 9.74 6.29 -7.42
C THR A 28 10.78 5.63 -6.53
N ILE A 29 11.97 5.31 -7.07
CA ILE A 29 13.05 4.70 -6.28
C ILE A 29 13.49 5.66 -5.17
N LEU A 30 13.65 6.95 -5.46
CA LEU A 30 14.02 7.96 -4.47
C LEU A 30 12.97 8.09 -3.36
N VAL A 31 11.69 8.13 -3.72
CA VAL A 31 10.58 8.24 -2.75
C VAL A 31 10.46 6.98 -1.90
N VAL A 32 10.60 5.81 -2.50
CA VAL A 32 10.58 4.53 -1.76
C VAL A 32 11.76 4.47 -0.80
N THR A 33 12.98 4.77 -1.26
CA THR A 33 14.19 4.74 -0.42
C THR A 33 14.10 5.73 0.75
N SER A 34 13.60 6.95 0.50
CA SER A 34 13.40 7.94 1.56
C SER A 34 12.30 7.54 2.55
N ALA A 35 11.23 6.89 2.10
CA ALA A 35 10.23 6.31 2.99
C ALA A 35 10.85 5.21 3.88
N TYR A 36 11.63 4.29 3.31
CA TYR A 36 12.34 3.25 4.08
C TYR A 36 13.33 3.85 5.08
N ALA A 37 14.11 4.85 4.68
CA ALA A 37 15.02 5.55 5.58
C ALA A 37 14.28 6.22 6.75
N SER A 38 13.12 6.83 6.47
CA SER A 38 12.26 7.43 7.49
C SER A 38 11.72 6.38 8.46
N PHE A 39 11.29 5.21 7.97
CA PHE A 39 10.87 4.11 8.85
C PHE A 39 11.98 3.62 9.75
N ILE A 40 13.18 3.41 9.19
CA ILE A 40 14.35 2.98 9.96
C ILE A 40 14.70 4.04 11.02
N ALA A 41 14.64 5.32 10.67
CA ALA A 41 14.87 6.42 11.60
C ALA A 41 13.84 6.43 12.75
N VAL A 42 12.56 6.22 12.45
CA VAL A 42 11.50 6.12 13.46
C VAL A 42 11.71 4.90 14.36
N PHE A 43 12.04 3.73 13.81
CA PHE A 43 12.34 2.54 14.60
C PHE A 43 13.56 2.73 15.50
N ARG A 44 14.59 3.41 15.02
CA ARG A 44 15.76 3.79 15.82
C ARG A 44 15.39 4.74 16.95
N ALA A 45 14.54 5.74 16.68
CA ALA A 45 14.08 6.70 17.68
C ALA A 45 13.21 6.06 18.77
N LEU A 46 12.47 5.00 18.43
CA LEU A 46 11.67 4.21 19.37
C LEU A 46 12.47 3.09 20.06
N GLU A 47 13.78 3.00 19.82
CA GLU A 47 14.67 1.93 20.32
C GLU A 47 14.16 0.52 20.01
N VAL A 48 13.42 0.37 18.91
CA VAL A 48 12.88 -0.91 18.48
C VAL A 48 14.05 -1.80 18.05
N GLY A 49 14.12 -3.00 18.64
CA GLY A 49 15.15 -3.98 18.29
C GLY A 49 15.21 -4.24 16.79
N ILE A 50 16.42 -4.40 16.24
CA ILE A 50 16.66 -4.52 14.80
C ILE A 50 15.84 -5.65 14.16
N HIS A 51 15.62 -6.75 14.88
CA HIS A 51 14.81 -7.87 14.42
C HIS A 51 13.36 -7.45 14.14
N ASN A 52 12.73 -6.72 15.07
CA ASN A 52 11.36 -6.23 14.91
C ASN A 52 11.27 -5.21 13.77
N ALA A 53 12.26 -4.33 13.63
CA ALA A 53 12.32 -3.38 12.51
C ALA A 53 12.34 -4.10 11.15
N VAL A 54 13.17 -5.14 11.00
CA VAL A 54 13.25 -5.94 9.76
C VAL A 54 11.91 -6.63 9.46
N VAL A 55 11.26 -7.22 10.47
CA VAL A 55 9.95 -7.86 10.33
C VAL A 55 8.90 -6.87 9.80
N TRP A 56 8.86 -5.66 10.35
CA TRP A 56 7.95 -4.61 9.86
C TRP A 56 8.27 -4.12 8.45
N LEU A 57 9.54 -4.01 8.08
CA LEU A 57 9.92 -3.63 6.71
C LEU A 57 9.52 -4.72 5.70
N VAL A 58 9.72 -5.99 6.03
CA VAL A 58 9.27 -7.12 5.20
C VAL A 58 7.75 -7.13 5.06
N PHE A 59 7.02 -6.83 6.14
CA PHE A 59 5.57 -6.64 6.09
C PHE A 59 5.14 -5.53 5.12
N LEU A 60 5.70 -4.33 5.25
CA LEU A 60 5.35 -3.21 4.38
C LEU A 60 5.70 -3.51 2.92
N THR A 61 6.82 -4.19 2.68
CA THR A 61 7.23 -4.64 1.34
C THR A 61 6.21 -5.61 0.76
N SER A 62 5.77 -6.62 1.53
CA SER A 62 4.82 -7.62 1.05
C SER A 62 3.46 -7.01 0.75
N VAL A 63 2.98 -6.09 1.58
CA VAL A 63 1.75 -5.31 1.31
C VAL A 63 1.89 -4.54 0.00
N GLY A 64 3.00 -3.85 -0.22
CA GLY A 64 3.23 -3.11 -1.47
C GLY A 64 3.26 -4.00 -2.71
N ILE A 65 3.87 -5.18 -2.62
CA ILE A 65 3.86 -6.17 -3.71
C ILE A 65 2.44 -6.64 -3.99
N VAL A 66 1.68 -7.01 -2.95
CA VAL A 66 0.30 -7.48 -3.12
C VAL A 66 -0.57 -6.40 -3.73
N GLN A 67 -0.47 -5.15 -3.26
CA GLN A 67 -1.21 -4.03 -3.83
C GLN A 67 -0.83 -3.77 -5.30
N MET A 68 0.43 -3.94 -5.67
CA MET A 68 0.90 -3.78 -7.05
C MET A 68 0.37 -4.88 -7.98
N LEU A 69 0.20 -6.11 -7.47
CA LEU A 69 -0.32 -7.25 -8.23
C LEU A 69 -1.85 -7.32 -8.27
N THR A 70 -2.52 -6.69 -7.30
CA THR A 70 -3.99 -6.76 -7.17
C THR A 70 -4.68 -5.75 -8.10
N PRO A 71 -5.76 -6.15 -8.80
CA PRO A 71 -6.60 -5.21 -9.57
C PRO A 71 -7.15 -4.05 -8.72
N GLU A 72 -7.28 -2.88 -9.33
CA GLU A 72 -7.64 -1.59 -8.68
C GLU A 72 -8.91 -1.63 -7.81
N ARG A 73 -9.86 -2.53 -8.12
CA ARG A 73 -11.15 -2.59 -7.42
C ARG A 73 -11.03 -3.13 -5.99
N ASP A 74 -10.00 -3.92 -5.68
CA ASP A 74 -9.92 -4.70 -4.44
C ASP A 74 -8.66 -4.46 -3.61
N VAL A 75 -7.89 -3.39 -3.90
CA VAL A 75 -6.60 -3.08 -3.25
C VAL A 75 -6.71 -3.00 -1.71
N ARG A 76 -7.83 -2.47 -1.21
CA ARG A 76 -8.07 -2.34 0.24
C ARG A 76 -8.28 -3.70 0.91
N VAL A 77 -9.03 -4.58 0.26
CA VAL A 77 -9.30 -5.93 0.75
C VAL A 77 -8.03 -6.76 0.69
N ALA A 78 -7.25 -6.63 -0.39
CA ALA A 78 -5.98 -7.32 -0.53
C ALA A 78 -4.98 -6.94 0.57
N ALA A 79 -4.85 -5.65 0.90
CA ALA A 79 -3.98 -5.21 1.99
C ALA A 79 -4.44 -5.75 3.37
N ALA A 80 -5.75 -5.76 3.64
CA ALA A 80 -6.29 -6.35 4.86
C ALA A 80 -6.00 -7.86 4.95
N MET A 81 -6.18 -8.59 3.84
CA MET A 81 -5.87 -10.01 3.73
C MET A 81 -4.38 -10.30 3.92
N THR A 82 -3.50 -9.45 3.37
CA THR A 82 -2.05 -9.54 3.62
C THR A 82 -1.73 -9.35 5.09
N GLY A 83 -2.42 -8.43 5.78
CA GLY A 83 -2.29 -8.24 7.22
C GLY A 83 -2.67 -9.48 8.03
N VAL A 84 -3.80 -10.13 7.70
CA VAL A 84 -4.22 -11.40 8.33
C VAL A 84 -3.16 -12.48 8.12
N ALA A 85 -2.75 -12.69 6.87
CA ALA A 85 -1.75 -13.70 6.52
C ALA A 85 -0.41 -13.45 7.24
N PHE A 86 0.00 -12.19 7.32
CA PHE A 86 1.22 -11.79 8.01
C PHE A 86 1.15 -12.02 9.53
N CYS A 87 0.07 -11.59 10.18
CA CYS A 87 -0.11 -11.82 11.62
C CYS A 87 -0.16 -13.32 11.95
N LEU A 88 -0.83 -14.11 11.11
CA LEU A 88 -0.89 -15.56 11.26
C LEU A 88 0.51 -16.17 11.12
N ALA A 89 1.25 -15.82 10.07
CA ALA A 89 2.61 -16.31 9.84
C ALA A 89 3.56 -15.90 10.97
N PHE A 90 3.48 -14.66 11.44
CA PHE A 90 4.28 -14.16 12.56
C PHE A 90 3.98 -14.91 13.86
N ARG A 91 2.71 -15.20 14.15
CA ARG A 91 2.33 -15.98 15.33
C ARG A 91 2.77 -17.43 15.24
N VAL A 92 2.63 -18.07 14.08
CA VAL A 92 3.15 -19.43 13.85
C VAL A 92 4.68 -19.45 13.99
N TYR A 93 5.37 -18.43 13.50
CA TYR A 93 6.81 -18.30 13.72
C TYR A 93 7.15 -18.14 15.21
N ALA A 94 6.43 -17.27 15.92
CA ALA A 94 6.63 -17.07 17.35
C ALA A 94 6.36 -18.35 18.16
N ASP A 95 5.36 -19.13 17.79
CA ASP A 95 5.04 -20.44 18.36
C ASP A 95 6.23 -21.42 18.25
N VAL A 96 6.83 -21.49 17.07
CA VAL A 96 7.99 -22.37 16.81
C VAL A 96 9.23 -21.95 17.60
N ILE A 97 9.43 -20.65 17.84
CA ILE A 97 10.64 -20.12 18.48
C ILE A 97 10.51 -20.01 20.00
N VAL A 98 9.39 -19.49 20.50
CA VAL A 98 9.18 -19.19 21.93
C VAL A 98 8.60 -20.39 22.66
N GLY A 99 7.87 -21.25 21.96
CA GLY A 99 7.24 -22.44 22.50
C GLY A 99 5.74 -22.51 22.16
N PRO A 100 5.16 -23.72 22.24
CA PRO A 100 3.83 -23.99 21.74
C PRO A 100 2.76 -23.23 22.54
N TYR A 101 1.88 -22.54 21.83
CA TYR A 101 0.63 -22.00 22.34
C TYR A 101 -0.28 -23.14 22.80
N SER A 102 -1.11 -22.86 23.80
CA SER A 102 -2.08 -23.79 24.36
C SER A 102 -3.12 -24.28 23.36
N SER A 103 -3.48 -23.46 22.38
CA SER A 103 -4.48 -23.79 21.38
C SER A 103 -4.28 -23.03 20.07
N TRP A 104 -4.76 -23.62 18.96
CA TRP A 104 -4.78 -22.94 17.66
C TRP A 104 -5.68 -21.69 17.65
N LEU A 105 -6.65 -21.61 18.57
CA LEU A 105 -7.52 -20.45 18.73
C LEU A 105 -6.73 -19.23 19.23
N ASP A 106 -5.71 -19.44 20.08
CA ASP A 106 -4.83 -18.38 20.58
C ASP A 106 -3.98 -17.76 19.46
N ILE A 107 -3.77 -18.49 18.36
CA ILE A 107 -3.10 -18.03 17.15
C ILE A 107 -4.10 -17.35 16.21
N ALA A 108 -5.22 -18.00 15.93
CA ALA A 108 -6.16 -17.58 14.89
C ALA A 108 -6.99 -16.35 15.30
N ALA A 109 -7.52 -16.32 16.52
CA ALA A 109 -8.42 -15.26 16.99
C ALA A 109 -7.79 -13.86 16.96
N PRO A 110 -6.57 -13.63 17.50
CA PRO A 110 -5.93 -12.32 17.41
C PRO A 110 -5.50 -12.00 15.98
N SER A 111 -5.11 -12.99 15.17
CA SER A 111 -4.69 -12.76 13.79
C SER A 111 -5.85 -12.30 12.90
N LEU A 112 -7.06 -12.84 13.11
CA LEU A 112 -8.27 -12.44 12.37
C LEU A 112 -8.82 -11.08 12.81
N THR A 113 -8.58 -10.67 14.06
CA THR A 113 -9.09 -9.39 14.59
C THR A 113 -8.11 -8.25 14.37
N VAL A 114 -6.83 -8.46 14.68
CA VAL A 114 -5.78 -7.44 14.60
C VAL A 114 -5.16 -7.38 13.21
N GLY A 115 -5.04 -8.52 12.52
CA GLY A 115 -4.44 -8.61 11.19
C GLY A 115 -5.07 -7.70 10.14
N PRO A 116 -6.41 -7.65 9.98
CA PRO A 116 -7.03 -6.74 9.02
C PRO A 116 -6.75 -5.26 9.34
N ILE A 117 -6.70 -4.89 10.62
CA ILE A 117 -6.45 -3.52 11.07
C ILE A 117 -5.03 -3.11 10.70
N ILE A 118 -4.04 -3.93 11.03
CA ILE A 118 -2.63 -3.68 10.70
C ILE A 118 -2.42 -3.69 9.18
N GLY A 119 -3.02 -4.65 8.47
CA GLY A 119 -3.02 -4.75 7.02
C GLY A 119 -3.56 -3.50 6.35
N TYR A 120 -4.69 -2.99 6.83
CA TYR A 120 -5.30 -1.77 6.33
C TYR A 120 -4.42 -0.54 6.57
N LEU A 121 -3.88 -0.37 7.78
CA LEU A 121 -2.98 0.75 8.10
C LEU A 121 -1.71 0.73 7.25
N GLY A 122 -1.07 -0.44 7.12
CA GLY A 122 0.09 -0.64 6.24
C GLY A 122 -0.26 -0.32 4.78
N GLY A 123 -1.43 -0.78 4.32
CA GLY A 123 -1.90 -0.52 2.98
C GLY A 123 -2.18 0.96 2.68
N VAL A 124 -2.79 1.69 3.61
CA VAL A 124 -2.99 3.14 3.50
C VAL A 124 -1.66 3.87 3.42
N LEU A 125 -0.69 3.42 4.22
CA LEU A 125 0.63 4.03 4.25
C LEU A 125 1.37 3.84 2.93
N VAL A 126 1.40 2.61 2.40
CA VAL A 126 2.02 2.32 1.10
C VAL A 126 1.33 3.10 -0.03
N ALA A 127 0.00 3.16 -0.02
CA ALA A 127 -0.74 3.99 -0.97
C ALA A 127 -0.37 5.49 -0.87
N GLY A 128 -0.14 6.00 0.34
CA GLY A 128 0.36 7.35 0.57
C GLY A 128 1.73 7.60 -0.04
N VAL A 129 2.66 6.66 0.08
CA VAL A 129 3.99 6.74 -0.56
C VAL A 129 3.86 6.79 -2.09
N PHE A 130 2.99 5.97 -2.68
CA PHE A 130 2.74 6.01 -4.12
C PHE A 130 2.09 7.32 -4.57
N LEU A 131 1.18 7.88 -3.79
CA LEU A 131 0.57 9.18 -4.07
C LEU A 131 1.61 10.31 -4.05
N ILE A 132 2.52 10.31 -3.07
CA ILE A 132 3.61 11.27 -2.97
C ILE A 132 4.55 11.13 -4.16
N SER A 133 4.89 9.89 -4.55
CA SER A 133 5.70 9.62 -5.74
C SER A 133 5.06 10.18 -7.01
N ASP A 134 3.76 9.98 -7.19
CA ASP A 134 3.03 10.50 -8.35
C ASP A 134 3.03 12.03 -8.39
N LYS A 135 2.77 12.66 -7.23
CA LYS A 135 2.79 14.12 -7.10
C LYS A 135 4.19 14.69 -7.36
N LEU A 136 5.24 14.05 -6.85
CA LEU A 136 6.62 14.47 -7.04
C LEU A 136 7.04 14.31 -8.51
N ARG A 137 6.63 13.23 -9.16
CA ARG A 137 6.86 13.01 -10.60
C ARG A 137 6.22 14.12 -11.42
N ASN A 138 4.94 14.41 -11.17
CA ASN A 138 4.22 15.49 -11.86
C ASN A 138 4.86 16.86 -11.58
N PHE A 139 5.41 17.07 -10.38
CA PHE A 139 6.11 18.32 -10.03
C PHE A 139 7.46 18.47 -10.75
N LEU A 140 8.27 17.40 -10.83
CA LEU A 140 9.60 17.43 -11.44
C LEU A 140 9.54 17.43 -12.97
N PHE A 141 8.64 16.63 -13.56
CA PHE A 141 8.57 16.43 -15.02
C PHE A 141 7.40 17.16 -15.70
N GLY A 142 6.44 17.69 -14.93
CA GLY A 142 5.30 18.45 -15.49
C GLY A 142 5.68 19.80 -16.10
N ARG A 143 6.91 20.29 -15.90
CA ARG A 143 7.40 21.54 -16.49
C ARG A 143 7.99 21.40 -17.89
N SER A 144 8.26 20.19 -18.38
CA SER A 144 8.94 20.00 -19.67
C SER A 144 8.01 19.93 -20.88
N SER A 145 6.69 19.79 -20.71
CA SER A 145 5.77 19.63 -21.86
C SER A 145 5.30 20.94 -22.50
N ASP A 146 5.46 22.08 -21.83
CA ASP A 146 5.06 23.40 -22.38
C ASP A 146 6.16 24.08 -23.22
N ARG A 147 7.38 23.51 -23.29
CA ARG A 147 8.54 24.12 -23.98
C ARG A 147 8.81 23.62 -25.40
N THR A 148 7.99 22.71 -25.91
CA THR A 148 8.11 22.14 -27.27
C THR A 148 6.94 22.53 -28.18
N ALA A 149 6.14 23.53 -27.77
CA ALA A 149 5.04 24.09 -28.56
C ALA A 149 5.36 25.48 -29.17
N GLU A 150 6.61 25.95 -29.04
CA GLU A 150 7.17 27.11 -29.77
C GLU A 150 8.24 26.63 -30.76
#